data_AF-F0TEW5-F1
#
_entry.id   AF-F0TEW5-F1
#
_cell.length_a   1.000
_cell.length_b   1.000
_cell.length_c   1.000
_cell.angle_alpha   90.00
_cell.angle_beta   90.00
_cell.angle_gamma   90.00
#
_symmetry.space_group_name_H-M   'P 1'
#
loop_
_entity.id
_entity.type
_entity.pdbx_description
1 polymer ?
#
loop_
_entity_poly.entity_id
_entity_poly.type
_entity_poly.pdbx_seq_one_letter_code
_entity_poly.pdbx_strand_id
1 'polypeptide(L)'
;MDFLKANSNRYSVRSFSDKDVDDKILTNIVKQAQQAPSWANAQPWKVCIAKVDTLDRIKRVYHNNNIKGLAGDSDFYTMHRNQ
;
A
#
# COMPACT_ATOMS: atom_id res chain seq x y z
N MET A 1 2.38 -10.87 -21.20
CA MET A 1 1.70 -9.70 -20.59
C MET A 1 2.20 -8.47 -21.30
N ASP A 2 1.31 -7.60 -21.77
CA ASP A 2 1.70 -6.36 -22.46
C ASP A 2 1.92 -5.25 -21.42
N PHE A 3 3.17 -4.82 -21.29
CA PHE A 3 3.58 -3.79 -20.33
C PHE A 3 2.91 -2.44 -20.62
N LEU A 4 2.86 -2.02 -21.89
CA LEU A 4 2.31 -0.71 -22.25
C LEU A 4 0.82 -0.65 -21.92
N LYS A 5 0.10 -1.75 -22.20
CA LYS A 5 -1.32 -1.89 -21.84
C LYS A 5 -1.55 -1.91 -20.33
N ALA A 6 -0.71 -2.60 -19.56
CA ALA A 6 -0.83 -2.61 -18.10
C ALA A 6 -0.57 -1.22 -17.50
N ASN A 7 0.41 -0.49 -18.03
CA ASN A 7 0.78 0.84 -17.55
C ASN A 7 -0.30 1.88 -17.87
N SER A 8 -0.86 1.87 -19.08
CA SER A 8 -1.90 2.84 -19.50
C SER A 8 -3.25 2.62 -18.82
N ASN A 9 -3.61 1.37 -18.51
CA ASN A 9 -4.88 1.04 -17.86
C ASN A 9 -4.82 1.09 -16.32
N ARG A 10 -3.69 1.45 -15.72
CA ARG A 10 -3.57 1.52 -14.26
C ARG A 10 -4.32 2.75 -13.72
N TYR A 11 -5.21 2.54 -12.75
CA TYR A 11 -5.91 3.61 -12.03
C TYR A 11 -5.93 3.34 -10.51
N SER A 12 -6.23 4.38 -9.71
CA SER A 12 -6.34 4.25 -8.25
C SER A 12 -7.71 3.68 -7.85
N VAL A 13 -7.74 2.38 -7.58
CA VAL A 13 -8.93 1.68 -7.05
C VAL A 13 -9.12 2.01 -5.57
N ARG A 14 -10.36 2.31 -5.15
CA ARG A 14 -10.71 2.62 -3.74
C ARG A 14 -11.85 1.76 -3.17
N SER A 15 -12.41 0.87 -3.98
CA SER A 15 -13.43 -0.10 -3.59
C SER A 15 -13.01 -1.46 -4.14
N PHE A 16 -12.87 -2.44 -3.25
CA PHE A 16 -12.39 -3.79 -3.56
C PHE A 16 -13.43 -4.80 -3.10
N SER A 17 -13.52 -5.94 -3.78
CA SER A 17 -14.32 -7.07 -3.32
C SER A 17 -13.68 -7.74 -2.09
N ASP A 18 -14.46 -8.48 -1.32
CA ASP A 18 -13.98 -9.29 -0.17
C ASP A 18 -13.25 -10.59 -0.56
N LYS A 19 -12.92 -10.75 -1.85
CA LYS A 19 -12.18 -11.91 -2.35
C LYS A 19 -10.76 -11.93 -1.78
N ASP A 20 -10.43 -12.99 -1.05
CA ASP A 20 -9.07 -13.17 -0.54
C ASP A 20 -8.05 -13.42 -1.67
N VAL A 21 -6.80 -13.01 -1.42
CA VAL A 21 -5.67 -13.23 -2.32
C VAL A 21 -4.68 -14.16 -1.61
N ASP A 22 -4.35 -15.28 -2.26
CA ASP A 22 -3.40 -16.27 -1.75
C ASP A 22 -2.05 -15.62 -1.39
N ASP A 23 -1.50 -16.01 -0.25
CA ASP A 23 -0.25 -15.45 0.27
C ASP A 23 0.91 -15.62 -0.71
N LYS A 24 0.96 -16.72 -1.48
CA LYS A 24 1.98 -16.93 -2.52
C LYS A 24 1.92 -15.87 -3.61
N ILE A 25 0.71 -15.44 -3.99
CA ILE A 25 0.53 -14.37 -4.98
C ILE A 25 1.09 -13.07 -4.42
N LEU A 26 0.75 -12.73 -3.18
CA LEU A 26 1.21 -11.51 -2.52
C LEU A 26 2.74 -11.51 -2.37
N THR A 27 3.33 -12.59 -1.87
CA THR A 27 4.78 -12.72 -1.72
C THR A 27 5.50 -12.66 -3.08
N ASN A 28 4.93 -13.27 -4.12
CA ASN A 28 5.54 -13.22 -5.46
C ASN A 28 5.51 -11.80 -6.04
N ILE A 29 4.42 -11.05 -5.87
CA ILE A 29 4.34 -9.63 -6.28
C ILE A 29 5.42 -8.81 -5.58
N VAL A 30 5.58 -8.98 -4.26
CA VAL A 30 6.63 -8.27 -3.50
C VAL A 30 8.02 -8.65 -4.01
N LYS A 31 8.29 -9.95 -4.23
CA LYS A 31 9.57 -10.43 -4.75
C LYS A 31 9.90 -9.84 -6.13
N GLN A 32 8.91 -9.69 -7.01
CA GLN A 32 9.10 -9.04 -8.30
C GLN A 32 9.33 -7.53 -8.15
N ALA A 33 8.60 -6.85 -7.26
CA ALA A 33 8.78 -5.43 -7.00
C ALA A 33 10.18 -5.10 -6.43
N GLN A 34 10.76 -6.02 -5.65
CA GLN A 34 12.11 -5.87 -5.09
C GLN A 34 13.23 -5.87 -6.13
N GLN A 35 12.95 -6.18 -7.41
CA GLN A 35 13.91 -6.00 -8.50
C GLN A 35 14.13 -4.52 -8.86
N ALA A 36 13.36 -3.59 -8.28
CA ALA A 36 13.62 -2.17 -8.41
C ALA A 36 15.03 -1.82 -7.89
N PRO A 37 15.80 -0.97 -8.60
CA PRO A 37 17.10 -0.56 -8.13
C PRO A 37 16.97 0.31 -6.86
N SER A 38 18.01 0.33 -6.03
CA SER A 38 18.13 1.20 -4.86
C SER A 38 19.52 1.78 -4.75
N TRP A 39 19.65 2.92 -4.06
CA TRP A 39 20.95 3.54 -3.82
C TRP A 39 21.91 2.54 -3.16
N ALA A 40 23.10 2.38 -3.74
CA ALA A 40 24.10 1.38 -3.35
C ALA A 40 23.58 -0.07 -3.26
N ASN A 41 22.46 -0.38 -3.93
CA ASN A 41 21.73 -1.65 -3.80
C ASN A 41 21.37 -2.02 -2.34
N ALA A 42 21.18 -1.02 -1.48
CA ALA A 42 20.92 -1.24 -0.05
C ALA A 42 19.57 -1.92 0.22
N GLN A 43 18.62 -1.84 -0.72
CA GLN A 43 17.29 -2.45 -0.64
C GLN A 43 16.60 -2.21 0.72
N PRO A 44 16.49 -0.94 1.17
CA PRO A 44 16.14 -0.63 2.57
C PRO A 44 14.67 -0.89 2.92
N TRP A 45 13.84 -1.29 1.95
CA TRP A 45 12.41 -1.47 2.12
C TRP A 45 12.07 -2.64 3.05
N LYS A 46 11.14 -2.38 3.98
CA LYS A 46 10.46 -3.41 4.77
C LYS A 46 8.99 -3.43 4.35
N VAL A 47 8.53 -4.58 3.87
CA VAL A 47 7.15 -4.74 3.39
C VAL A 47 6.37 -5.59 4.39
N CYS A 48 5.30 -5.01 4.95
CA CYS A 48 4.37 -5.70 5.83
C CYS A 48 3.02 -5.86 5.12
N ILE A 49 2.51 -7.10 5.06
CA ILE A 49 1.20 -7.40 4.47
C ILE A 49 0.22 -7.63 5.63
N ALA A 50 -0.79 -6.78 5.77
CA ALA A 50 -1.85 -6.96 6.74
C ALA A 50 -3.07 -7.63 6.07
N LYS A 51 -3.53 -8.75 6.64
CA LYS A 51 -4.73 -9.48 6.21
C LYS A 51 -5.69 -9.69 7.39
N VAL A 52 -6.94 -10.01 7.06
CA VAL A 52 -8.01 -10.43 8.00
C VAL A 52 -8.04 -9.54 9.25
N ASP A 53 -7.91 -10.11 10.44
CA ASP A 53 -8.05 -9.42 11.73
C ASP A 53 -7.11 -8.22 11.90
N THR A 54 -5.88 -8.33 11.38
CA THR A 54 -4.91 -7.22 11.48
C THR A 54 -5.35 -6.05 10.60
N LEU A 55 -5.80 -6.34 9.38
CA LEU A 55 -6.30 -5.32 8.47
C LEU A 55 -7.57 -4.66 9.02
N ASP A 56 -8.49 -5.44 9.58
CA ASP A 56 -9.73 -4.93 10.13
C ASP A 56 -9.50 -4.08 11.39
N ARG A 57 -8.52 -4.47 12.22
CA ARG A 57 -8.08 -3.64 13.34
C ARG A 57 -7.51 -2.30 12.86
N ILE A 58 -6.65 -2.32 11.84
CA ILE A 58 -6.08 -1.08 11.26
C ILE A 58 -7.21 -0.18 10.75
N LYS A 59 -8.13 -0.70 9.92
CA LYS A 59 -9.28 0.06 9.41
C LYS A 59 -10.09 0.71 10.53
N ARG A 60 -10.42 -0.06 11.57
CA ARG A 60 -11.21 0.41 12.71
C ARG A 60 -10.52 1.54 13.47
N VAL A 61 -9.23 1.39 13.77
CA VAL A 61 -8.46 2.42 14.50
C VAL A 61 -8.40 3.72 13.69
N TYR A 62 -8.07 3.65 12.41
CA TYR A 62 -8.01 4.83 11.55
C TYR A 62 -9.38 5.50 11.40
N HIS A 63 -10.45 4.73 11.24
CA HIS A 63 -11.81 5.27 11.17
C HIS A 63 -12.20 6.01 12.46
N ASN A 64 -11.92 5.42 13.63
CA ASN A 64 -12.20 6.03 14.92
C ASN A 64 -11.38 7.30 15.16
N ASN A 65 -10.09 7.30 14.80
CA ASN A 65 -9.24 8.47 14.94
C ASN A 65 -9.70 9.62 14.04
N ASN A 66 -10.16 9.29 12.83
CA ASN A 66 -10.73 10.27 11.91
C ASN A 66 -12.03 10.89 12.46
N ILE A 67 -12.94 10.08 13.02
CA ILE A 67 -14.16 10.59 13.68
C ILE A 67 -13.84 11.52 14.84
N LYS A 68 -12.77 11.21 15.60
CA LYS A 68 -12.29 12.04 16.71
C LYS A 68 -11.58 13.33 16.27
N GLY A 69 -11.35 13.53 14.97
CA GLY A 69 -10.64 14.70 14.45
C GLY A 69 -9.17 14.77 14.87
N LEU A 70 -8.54 13.62 15.18
CA LEU A 70 -7.12 13.60 15.51
C LEU A 70 -6.30 13.98 14.27
N ALA A 71 -5.35 14.89 14.44
CA ALA A 71 -4.40 15.23 13.39
C ALA A 71 -3.52 14.02 13.02
N GLY A 72 -3.19 13.88 11.74
CA GLY A 72 -2.22 12.89 11.30
C GLY A 72 -0.82 13.25 11.77
N ASP A 73 -0.08 12.25 12.28
CA ASP A 73 1.32 12.37 12.70
C ASP A 73 2.18 11.57 11.72
N SER A 74 2.38 12.13 10.52
CA SER A 74 3.15 11.48 9.46
C SER A 74 4.64 11.74 9.64
N ASP A 75 5.46 10.69 9.54
CA ASP A 75 6.94 10.80 9.54
C ASP A 75 7.45 11.76 8.45
N PHE A 76 6.66 11.97 7.39
CA PHE A 76 6.93 12.90 6.31
C PHE A 76 5.95 14.07 6.32
N TYR A 77 6.46 15.26 5.96
CA TYR A 77 5.61 16.42 5.73
C TYR A 77 4.56 16.13 4.65
N THR A 78 3.28 16.33 4.98
CA THR A 78 2.19 16.14 4.04
C THR A 78 2.07 17.38 3.16
N MET A 79 2.62 17.32 1.95
CA MET A 79 2.44 18.42 0.97
C MET A 79 0.98 18.45 0.51
N HIS A 80 0.29 19.57 0.74
CA HIS A 80 -1.02 19.80 0.17
C HIS A 80 -0.87 20.27 -1.28
N ARG A 81 -1.77 19.82 -2.17
CA ARG A 81 -1.79 20.19 -3.60
C ARG A 81 -2.00 21.69 -3.90
N ASN A 82 -2.20 22.50 -2.87
CA ASN A 82 -2.47 23.94 -2.98
C ASN A 82 -1.27 24.80 -2.52
N GLN A 83 -0.11 24.18 -2.29
CA GLN A 83 1.18 24.88 -2.18
C GLN A 83 1.89 24.86 -3.53
#